data_AF-A0A356TCJ6-F1
#
_entry.id   AF-A0A356TCJ6-F1
#
_cell.length_a   1.000
_cell.length_b   1.000
_cell.length_c   1.000
_cell.angle_alpha   90.00
_cell.angle_beta   90.00
_cell.angle_gamma   90.00
#
_symmetry.space_group_name_H-M   'P 1'
#
loop_
_entity.id
_entity.type
_entity.pdbx_description
1 polymer ?
#
loop_
_entity_poly.entity_id
_entity_poly.type
_entity_poly.pdbx_seq_one_letter_code
_entity_poly.pdbx_strand_id
1 'polypeptide(L)'
;MEARVVIAEHSGSRVQLDLGLLLPSAASDADPCIERLRATLDGREGVTRVHVAREDGIGRLCVHFDPDRLSVAQVESLAEAAGLELEQRYVHVDLDVEGLT
;
A
#
# COMPACT_ATOMS: atom_id res chain seq x y z
N MET A 1 -6.79 19.97 7.63
CA MET A 1 -7.06 19.54 9.01
C MET A 1 -7.66 18.15 8.92
N GLU A 2 -6.81 17.15 9.21
CA GLU A 2 -7.12 15.74 9.55
C GLU A 2 -7.81 14.84 8.51
N ALA A 3 -7.05 14.41 7.50
CA ALA A 3 -7.30 13.15 6.81
C ALA A 3 -6.57 12.03 7.59
N ARG A 4 -7.17 11.53 8.68
CA ARG A 4 -6.72 10.26 9.28
C ARG A 4 -7.44 9.14 8.54
N VAL A 5 -6.89 8.71 7.41
CA VAL A 5 -7.33 7.47 6.77
C VAL A 5 -6.33 6.37 7.01
N VAL A 6 -6.33 5.90 8.25
CA VAL A 6 -5.66 4.68 8.67
C VAL A 6 -6.59 4.00 9.65
N ILE A 7 -7.34 3.02 9.15
CA ILE A 7 -7.99 2.02 9.99
C ILE A 7 -6.91 1.05 10.48
N ALA A 8 -6.08 1.57 11.39
CA ALA A 8 -5.01 0.83 12.03
C ALA A 8 -5.62 -0.04 13.13
N GLU A 9 -6.01 -1.27 12.78
CA GLU A 9 -6.33 -2.28 13.80
C GLU A 9 -5.02 -2.74 14.47
N HIS A 10 -4.73 -2.16 15.64
CA HIS A 10 -3.52 -2.41 16.41
C HIS A 10 -3.61 -3.70 17.23
N SER A 11 -3.13 -4.80 16.66
CA SER A 11 -2.72 -5.99 17.43
C SER A 11 -1.19 -5.98 17.59
N GLY A 12 -0.64 -4.96 18.26
CA GLY A 12 0.73 -4.88 18.82
C GLY A 12 1.95 -4.87 17.89
N SER A 13 1.87 -5.39 16.67
CA SER A 13 3.02 -5.55 15.76
C SER A 13 2.60 -5.59 14.29
N ARG A 14 1.41 -5.07 13.98
CA ARG A 14 0.92 -4.93 12.61
C ARG A 14 0.10 -3.65 12.45
N VAL A 15 0.11 -3.10 11.24
CA VAL A 15 -0.77 -2.04 10.78
C VAL A 15 -1.44 -2.46 9.49
N GLN A 16 -2.68 -2.01 9.30
CA GLN A 16 -3.44 -2.19 8.06
C GLN A 16 -3.66 -0.83 7.41
N LEU A 17 -3.35 -0.74 6.12
CA LEU A 17 -3.44 0.48 5.33
C LEU A 17 -4.35 0.22 4.12
N ASP A 18 -5.14 1.22 3.73
CA ASP A 18 -6.03 1.11 2.57
C ASP A 18 -5.21 1.17 1.26
N LEU A 19 -5.32 0.15 0.41
CA LEU A 19 -4.57 0.13 -0.85
C LEU A 19 -5.04 1.20 -1.83
N GLY A 20 -6.34 1.52 -1.85
CA GLY A 20 -6.90 2.54 -2.74
C GLY A 20 -6.40 3.95 -2.41
N LEU A 21 -5.88 4.17 -1.20
CA LEU A 21 -5.22 5.43 -0.84
C LEU A 21 -3.73 5.45 -1.12
N LEU A 22 -3.06 4.33 -0.95
CA LEU A 22 -1.62 4.23 -1.24
C LEU A 22 -1.35 4.20 -2.75
N LEU A 23 -2.26 3.61 -3.53
CA LEU A 23 -2.19 3.45 -4.98
C LEU A 23 -3.54 3.79 -5.63
N PRO A 24 -3.96 5.06 -5.62
CA PRO A 24 -5.24 5.47 -6.18
C PRO A 24 -5.36 5.24 -7.70
N SER A 25 -4.24 5.16 -8.41
CA SER A 25 -4.23 4.87 -9.85
C SER A 25 -4.19 3.37 -10.17
N ALA A 26 -4.17 2.47 -9.18
CA ALA A 26 -4.23 1.03 -9.43
C ALA A 26 -5.61 0.65 -9.97
N ALA A 27 -5.67 0.23 -11.23
CA ALA A 27 -6.94 -0.03 -11.93
C ALA A 27 -7.61 -1.35 -11.50
N SER A 28 -6.84 -2.27 -10.93
CA SER A 28 -7.33 -3.58 -10.48
C SER A 28 -6.46 -4.14 -9.36
N ASP A 29 -6.96 -5.11 -8.60
CA ASP A 29 -6.18 -5.82 -7.59
C ASP A 29 -5.04 -6.69 -8.16
N ALA A 30 -5.03 -6.92 -9.47
CA ALA A 30 -3.94 -7.57 -10.20
C ALA A 30 -2.85 -6.58 -10.65
N ASP A 31 -2.97 -5.30 -10.29
CA ASP A 31 -2.02 -4.28 -10.68
C ASP A 31 -0.62 -4.60 -10.12
N PRO A 32 0.42 -4.66 -10.99
CA PRO A 32 1.75 -5.05 -10.55
C PRO A 32 2.42 -3.99 -9.64
N CYS A 33 1.86 -2.78 -9.52
CA CYS A 33 2.28 -1.81 -8.51
C CYS A 33 1.96 -2.27 -7.08
N ILE A 34 0.92 -3.09 -6.89
CA ILE A 34 0.60 -3.65 -5.57
C ILE A 34 1.73 -4.59 -5.11
N GLU A 35 2.20 -5.49 -5.98
CA GLU A 35 3.32 -6.36 -5.65
C GLU A 35 4.65 -5.59 -5.50
N ARG A 36 4.86 -4.53 -6.28
CA ARG A 36 6.04 -3.66 -6.11
C ARG A 36 6.02 -2.94 -4.76
N LEU A 37 4.87 -2.42 -4.35
CA LEU A 37 4.69 -1.77 -3.05
C LEU A 37 5.00 -2.76 -1.93
N ARG A 38 4.41 -3.97 -2.02
CA ARG A 38 4.67 -5.07 -1.08
C ARG A 38 6.16 -5.39 -0.99
N ALA A 39 6.81 -5.64 -2.12
CA ALA A 39 8.24 -5.99 -2.15
C ALA A 39 9.14 -4.87 -1.63
N THR A 40 8.79 -3.60 -1.90
CA THR A 40 9.54 -2.43 -1.44
C THR A 40 9.51 -2.31 0.08
N LEU A 41 8.38 -2.65 0.72
CA LEU A 41 8.22 -2.59 2.17
C LEU A 41 8.79 -3.84 2.86
N ASP A 42 8.61 -5.03 2.29
CA ASP A 42 9.09 -6.30 2.85
C ASP A 42 10.62 -6.34 2.99
N GLY A 43 11.35 -5.63 2.12
CA GLY A 43 12.81 -5.50 2.18
C GLY A 43 13.35 -4.46 3.18
N ARG A 44 12.50 -3.77 3.95
CA ARG A 44 12.92 -2.70 4.87
C ARG A 44 13.31 -3.28 6.24
N GLU A 45 14.37 -2.74 6.81
CA GLU A 45 14.76 -3.09 8.18
C GLU A 45 13.63 -2.78 9.17
N GLY A 46 13.31 -3.75 10.03
CA GLY A 46 12.23 -3.64 11.02
C GLY A 46 10.86 -4.10 10.49
N VAL A 47 10.69 -4.32 9.19
CA VAL A 47 9.51 -4.99 8.63
C VAL A 47 9.73 -6.50 8.69
N THR A 48 8.74 -7.24 9.20
CA THR A 48 8.82 -8.70 9.35
C THR A 48 8.04 -9.43 8.28
N ARG A 49 6.94 -8.85 7.79
CA ARG A 49 6.13 -9.41 6.70
C ARG A 49 5.18 -8.39 6.11
N VAL A 50 5.04 -8.38 4.79
CA VAL A 50 4.00 -7.61 4.09
C VAL A 50 3.09 -8.50 3.25
N HIS A 51 1.78 -8.29 3.36
CA HIS A 51 0.79 -9.00 2.54
C HIS A 51 -0.47 -8.16 2.28
N VAL A 52 -1.22 -8.54 1.25
CA VAL A 52 -2.51 -7.94 0.95
C VAL A 52 -3.62 -8.83 1.50
N ALA A 53 -4.52 -8.24 2.28
CA ALA A 53 -5.74 -8.86 2.73
C ALA A 53 -6.94 -8.18 2.06
N ARG A 54 -8.04 -8.92 1.89
CA ARG A 54 -9.33 -8.35 1.51
C ARG A 54 -10.22 -8.32 2.73
N GLU A 55 -10.70 -7.13 3.08
CA GLU A 55 -11.60 -6.90 4.21
C GLU A 55 -12.77 -6.07 3.70
N ASP A 56 -13.99 -6.57 3.86
CA ASP A 56 -15.22 -5.93 3.35
C ASP A 56 -15.19 -5.59 1.84
N GLY A 57 -14.45 -6.40 1.05
CA GLY A 57 -14.27 -6.17 -0.39
C GLY A 57 -13.21 -5.11 -0.74
N ILE A 58 -12.60 -4.48 0.26
CA ILE A 58 -11.53 -3.48 0.10
C ILE A 58 -10.17 -4.16 0.26
N GLY A 59 -9.26 -3.87 -0.67
CA GLY A 59 -7.87 -4.30 -0.58
C GLY A 59 -7.13 -3.54 0.51
N ARG A 60 -6.54 -4.24 1.48
CA ARG A 60 -5.78 -3.67 2.60
C ARG A 60 -4.37 -4.22 2.59
N LEU A 61 -3.39 -3.33 2.69
CA LEU A 61 -1.99 -3.69 2.89
C LEU A 61 -1.74 -3.92 4.38
N CYS A 62 -1.42 -5.15 4.75
CA CYS A 62 -1.02 -5.53 6.10
C CYS A 62 0.51 -5.52 6.21
N VAL A 63 1.05 -4.64 7.05
CA VAL A 63 2.48 -4.59 7.35
C VAL A 63 2.68 -5.06 8.78
N HIS A 64 3.43 -6.15 8.95
CA HIS A 64 3.90 -6.65 10.24
C HIS A 64 5.31 -6.12 10.46
N PHE A 65 5.59 -5.63 11.66
CA PHE A 65 6.85 -4.96 12.00
C PHE A 65 7.27 -5.24 13.43
N ASP A 66 8.56 -5.04 13.69
CA ASP A 66 9.15 -5.08 15.02
C ASP A 66 8.91 -3.73 15.73
N PRO A 67 8.07 -3.68 16.78
CA PRO A 67 7.73 -2.43 17.47
C PRO A 67 8.91 -1.83 18.25
N ASP A 68 9.98 -2.59 18.51
CA ASP A 68 11.21 -2.06 19.11
C ASP A 68 12.08 -1.33 18.07
N ARG A 69 11.81 -1.51 16.77
CA ARG A 69 12.56 -0.89 15.66
C ARG A 69 11.77 0.16 14.90
N LEU A 70 10.49 -0.08 14.69
CA LEU A 70 9.60 0.79 13.93
C LEU A 70 8.35 1.12 14.74
N SER A 71 7.99 2.39 14.76
CA SER A 71 6.67 2.84 15.21
C SER A 71 5.65 2.73 14.08
N VAL A 72 4.37 2.68 14.44
CA VAL A 72 3.25 2.72 13.49
C VAL A 72 3.38 3.89 12.52
N ALA A 73 3.63 5.10 13.04
CA ALA A 73 3.75 6.31 12.23
C ALA A 73 4.91 6.21 11.21
N GLN A 74 6.02 5.56 11.58
CA GLN A 74 7.09 5.29 10.63
C GLN A 74 6.64 4.31 9.55
N VAL A 75 5.95 3.22 9.92
CA VAL A 75 5.44 2.26 8.93
C VAL A 75 4.45 2.91 7.96
N GLU A 76 3.55 3.76 8.47
CA GLU A 76 2.61 4.55 7.68
C GLU A 76 3.36 5.45 6.68
N SER A 77 4.29 6.28 7.17
CA SER A 77 5.07 7.16 6.30
C SER A 77 5.91 6.39 5.26
N LEU A 78 6.42 5.21 5.60
CA LEU A 78 7.14 4.36 4.65
C LEU A 78 6.23 3.84 3.52
N ALA A 79 5.02 3.42 3.87
CA ALA A 79 4.05 2.93 2.89
C ALA A 79 3.53 4.06 2.00
N GLU A 80 3.23 5.23 2.57
CA GLU A 80 2.82 6.42 1.82
C GLU A 80 3.89 6.88 0.83
N ALA A 81 5.16 6.97 1.28
CA ALA A 81 6.27 7.34 0.42
C ALA A 81 6.44 6.35 -0.74
N ALA A 82 6.42 5.04 -0.45
CA ALA A 82 6.55 4.01 -1.47
C ALA A 82 5.38 4.01 -2.47
N GLY A 83 4.16 4.24 -1.99
CA GLY A 83 2.97 4.39 -2.85
C GLY A 83 3.11 5.60 -3.79
N LEU A 84 3.47 6.76 -3.24
CA LEU A 84 3.68 7.97 -4.03
C LEU A 84 4.80 7.82 -5.07
N GLU A 85 5.92 7.18 -4.72
CA GLU A 85 7.01 6.90 -5.66
C GLU A 85 6.56 6.01 -6.82
N LEU A 86 5.67 5.05 -6.56
CA LEU A 86 5.10 4.19 -7.60
C LEU A 86 4.11 4.96 -8.48
N GLU A 87 3.23 5.77 -7.90
CA GLU A 87 2.28 6.62 -8.64
C GLU A 87 3.00 7.63 -9.55
N GLN A 88 4.14 8.18 -9.11
CA GLN A 88 4.96 9.06 -9.95
C GLN A 88 5.67 8.32 -11.08
N ARG A 89 6.07 7.06 -10.85
CA ARG A 89 6.84 6.28 -11.81
C ARG A 89 5.98 5.53 -12.82
N TYR A 90 4.78 5.11 -12.40
CA TYR A 90 3.88 4.29 -13.18
C TYR A 90 2.52 4.99 -13.22
N VAL A 91 2.30 5.76 -14.27
CA VAL A 91 0.96 6.27 -14.59
C VAL A 91 0.22 5.14 -15.29
N HIS A 92 -0.76 4.55 -14.61
CA HIS A 92 -1.69 3.62 -15.25
C HIS A 92 -2.66 4.44 -16.11
N VAL A 93 -2.46 4.37 -17.42
CA VAL A 93 -3.40 4.93 -18.40
C VAL A 93 -4.18 3.76 -18.97
N ASP A 94 -5.45 3.65 -18.59
CA ASP A 94 -6.41 2.80 -19.27
C ASP A 94 -6.82 3.52 -20.57
N LEU A 95 -5.98 3.38 -21.59
CA LEU A 95 -6.31 3.86 -22.93
C LEU A 95 -7.25 2.84 -23.56
N ASP A 96 -8.55 3.11 -23.44
CA ASP A 96 -9.53 2.50 -24.32
C ASP A 96 -9.24 2.99 -25.74
N VAL A 97 -8.61 2.13 -26.55
CA VAL A 97 -8.37 2.39 -27.97
C VAL A 97 -9.66 2.14 -28.74
N GLU A 98 -10.66 2.99 -28.53
CA GLU A 98 -11.82 3.11 -29.40
C GLU A 98 -11.34 3.57 -30.79
N GLY A 99 -11.22 2.63 -31.73
CA GLY A 99 -11.16 2.93 -33.17
C GLY A 99 -9.82 2.67 -33.87
N LEU A 100 -9.46 1.39 -34.04
CA LEU A 100 -8.86 0.95 -35.31
C LEU A 100 -9.86 0.01 -36.00
N THR A 101 -10.68 0.59 -36.88
CA THR A 101 -11.52 -0.13 -37.86
C THR A 101 -11.26 0.45 -39.23
#